data_AF-A0A957UL40-F1
#
_entry.id   AF-A0A957UL40-F1
#
_cell.length_a   1.000
_cell.length_b   1.000
_cell.length_c   1.000
_cell.angle_alpha   90.00
_cell.angle_beta   90.00
_cell.angle_gamma   90.00
#
_symmetry.space_group_name_H-M   'P 1'
#
loop_
_entity.id
_entity.type
_entity.pdbx_description
1 polymer ?
#
loop_
_entity_poly.entity_id
_entity_poly.type
_entity_poly.pdbx_seq_one_letter_code
_entity_poly.pdbx_strand_id
1 'polypeptide(L)' 'ADGFRTTLKTLQSVVLPWPDDTVCYPGHGPHFRLGDIRAQVEAFVQKEHGEFFGDAEWGM' A
#
# COMPACT_ATOMS: atom_id res chain seq x y z
N ALA A 1 2.62 -16.23 4.94
CA ALA A 1 3.23 -15.79 3.66
C ALA A 1 2.19 -15.40 2.60
N ASP A 2 1.14 -16.20 2.34
CA ASP A 2 0.20 -15.92 1.22
C ASP A 2 -0.68 -14.67 1.39
N GLY A 3 -1.07 -14.34 2.63
CA GLY A 3 -1.87 -13.15 2.92
C GLY A 3 -1.16 -11.86 2.51
N PHE A 4 0.13 -11.72 2.87
CA PHE A 4 0.91 -10.54 2.52
C PHE A 4 1.10 -10.39 1.00
N ARG A 5 1.40 -11.48 0.29
CA ARG A 5 1.48 -11.47 -1.18
C ARG A 5 0.16 -11.09 -1.83
N THR A 6 -0.96 -11.52 -1.25
CA THR A 6 -2.30 -11.13 -1.70
C THR A 6 -2.51 -9.62 -1.50
N THR A 7 -2.16 -9.07 -0.34
CA THR A 7 -2.23 -7.63 -0.06
C THR A 7 -1.43 -6.81 -1.08
N LEU A 8 -0.18 -7.20 -1.38
CA LEU A 8 0.65 -6.50 -2.38
C LEU A 8 -0.03 -6.50 -3.76
N LYS A 9 -0.60 -7.65 -4.17
CA LYS A 9 -1.33 -7.75 -5.43
C LYS A 9 -2.57 -6.86 -5.44
N THR A 10 -3.33 -6.81 -4.34
CA THR A 10 -4.51 -5.95 -4.23
C THR A 10 -4.14 -4.47 -4.31
N LEU A 11 -3.07 -4.04 -3.65
CA LEU A 11 -2.58 -2.67 -3.76
C LEU A 11 -2.22 -2.34 -5.21
N GLN A 12 -1.52 -3.24 -5.90
CA GLN A 12 -1.09 -3.04 -7.27
C GLN A 12 -2.24 -3.02 -8.29
N SER A 13 -3.19 -3.96 -8.19
CA SER A 13 -4.20 -4.16 -9.24
C SER A 13 -5.52 -3.45 -8.98
N VAL A 14 -5.79 -3.05 -7.72
CA VAL A 14 -7.06 -2.43 -7.34
C VAL A 14 -6.86 -1.00 -6.88
N VAL A 15 -5.96 -0.75 -5.92
CA VAL A 15 -5.86 0.56 -5.27
C VAL A 15 -5.03 1.55 -6.10
N LEU A 16 -3.84 1.17 -6.57
CA LEU A 16 -2.96 2.05 -7.34
C LEU A 16 -3.57 2.54 -8.67
N PRO A 17 -4.48 1.84 -9.35
CA PRO A 17 -5.18 2.40 -10.51
C PRO A 17 -6.17 3.53 -10.20
N TRP A 18 -6.50 3.80 -8.93
CA TRP A 18 -7.46 4.86 -8.60
C TRP A 18 -6.89 6.27 -8.86
N PRO A 19 -7.75 7.27 -9.10
CA PRO A 19 -7.35 8.66 -9.22
C PRO A 19 -6.62 9.19 -7.99
N ASP A 20 -5.68 10.12 -8.20
CA ASP A 20 -4.90 10.74 -7.11
C ASP A 20 -5.74 11.54 -6.11
N ASP A 21 -6.90 12.03 -6.54
CA ASP A 21 -7.83 12.76 -5.70
C ASP A 21 -8.73 11.87 -4.84
N THR A 22 -8.62 10.55 -4.98
CA THR A 22 -9.33 9.58 -4.15
C THR A 22 -8.93 9.74 -2.68
N VAL A 23 -9.91 9.98 -1.81
CA VAL A 23 -9.70 10.02 -0.36
C VAL A 23 -9.84 8.60 0.21
N CYS A 24 -8.77 8.13 0.85
CA CYS A 24 -8.69 6.82 1.47
C CYS A 24 -8.95 6.92 2.98
N TYR A 25 -9.78 6.02 3.51
CA TYR A 25 -10.12 5.92 4.93
C TYR A 25 -9.56 4.60 5.49
N PRO A 26 -8.31 4.59 5.99
CA PRO A 26 -7.70 3.38 6.52
C PRO A 26 -8.33 2.97 7.85
N GLY A 27 -8.12 1.72 8.26
CA GLY A 27 -8.55 1.23 9.57
C GLY A 27 -7.80 1.87 10.75
N HIS A 28 -6.63 2.46 10.50
CA HIS A 28 -5.81 3.16 11.48
C HIS A 28 -5.20 4.44 10.88
N GLY A 29 -5.02 5.46 11.73
CA GLY A 29 -4.48 6.75 11.32
C GLY A 29 -5.52 7.68 10.67
N PRO A 30 -5.10 8.89 10.23
CA PRO A 30 -5.97 9.82 9.54
C PRO A 30 -6.29 9.36 8.12
N HIS A 31 -7.36 9.93 7.53
CA HIS A 31 -7.61 9.81 6.10
C HIS A 31 -6.56 10.59 5.30
N PHE A 32 -6.36 10.21 4.04
CA PHE A 32 -5.38 10.84 3.14
C PHE A 32 -5.87 10.79 1.69
N ARG A 33 -5.28 11.60 0.79
CA ARG A 33 -5.50 11.43 -0.66
C ARG A 33 -4.46 10.46 -1.21
N LEU A 34 -4.87 9.54 -2.09
CA LEU A 34 -3.97 8.52 -2.63
C LEU A 34 -2.73 9.15 -3.29
N GLY A 35 -2.92 10.25 -4.04
CA GLY A 35 -1.83 10.95 -4.70
C GLY A 35 -0.74 11.46 -3.74
N ASP A 36 -1.10 11.77 -2.49
CA ASP A 36 -0.15 12.29 -1.49
C ASP A 36 0.89 11.23 -1.08
N ILE A 37 0.52 9.94 -1.14
CA ILE A 37 1.40 8.83 -0.72
C ILE A 37 1.71 7.82 -1.83
N ARG A 38 1.18 8.00 -3.04
CA ARG A 38 1.29 7.05 -4.16
C ARG A 38 2.71 6.53 -4.35
N ALA A 39 3.67 7.43 -4.45
CA ALA A 39 5.07 7.08 -4.71
C ALA A 39 5.65 6.16 -3.62
N GLN A 40 5.24 6.34 -2.36
CA GLN A 40 5.69 5.51 -1.23
C GLN A 40 5.08 4.10 -1.33
N VAL A 41 3.78 4.03 -1.63
CA VAL A 41 3.08 2.75 -1.81
C VAL A 41 3.65 1.99 -3.01
N GLU A 42 3.91 2.66 -4.14
CA GLU A 42 4.53 2.06 -5.32
C GLU A 42 5.94 1.54 -5.03
N ALA A 43 6.78 2.35 -4.38
CA ALA A 43 8.13 1.94 -4.00
C ALA A 43 8.12 0.72 -3.06
N PHE A 44 7.20 0.70 -2.09
CA PHE A 44 7.05 -0.44 -1.21
C PHE A 44 6.59 -1.68 -1.96
N VAL A 45 5.56 -1.58 -2.81
CA VAL A 45 5.03 -2.73 -3.56
C VAL A 45 6.08 -3.34 -4.51
N GLN A 46 6.97 -2.52 -5.07
CA GLN A 46 8.04 -2.97 -5.97
C GLN A 46 9.24 -3.58 -5.25
N LYS A 47 9.38 -3.39 -3.93
CA LYS A 47 10.49 -3.95 -3.15
C LYS A 47 10.35 -5.47 -3.02
N GLU A 48 11.49 -6.17 -3.03
CA GLU A 48 11.53 -7.59 -2.69
C GLU A 48 11.44 -7.76 -1.16
N HIS A 49 10.38 -8.43 -0.69
CA HIS A 49 10.07 -8.57 0.75
C HIS A 49 10.39 -9.94 1.35
N GLY A 50 10.90 -10.89 0.55
CA GLY A 50 11.22 -12.25 1.01
C GLY A 50 10.04 -12.97 1.68
N GLU A 51 10.33 -13.75 2.72
CA GLU A 51 9.31 -14.27 3.63
C GLU A 51 8.96 -13.21 4.68
N PHE A 52 7.74 -12.68 4.59
CA PHE A 52 7.27 -11.60 5.45
C PHE A 52 6.59 -12.12 6.73
N PHE A 53 7.03 -11.58 7.87
CA PHE A 53 6.49 -11.85 9.20
C PHE A 53 6.46 -10.54 10.01
N GLY A 54 5.40 -10.31 10.78
CA GLY A 54 5.23 -9.10 11.60
C GLY A 54 4.46 -7.98 10.88
N ASP A 55 4.74 -6.74 11.25
CA ASP A 55 4.07 -5.54 10.76
C ASP A 55 4.89 -4.83 9.68
N ALA A 56 4.20 -4.16 8.75
CA ALA A 56 4.80 -3.40 7.66
C ALA A 56 4.31 -1.95 7.71
N GLU A 57 5.25 -1.04 7.56
CA GLU A 57 4.99 0.39 7.37
C GLU A 57 5.66 0.83 6.06
N TRP A 58 5.08 1.82 5.39
CA TRP A 58 5.59 2.34 4.11
C TRP A 58 6.97 3.02 4.25
N GLY A 59 7.37 3.36 5.48
CA GLY A 59 8.52 4.18 5.80
C GLY A 59 8.12 5.66 5.80
N MET A 60 8.13 6.27 6.98
CA MET A 60 8.15 7.72 7.14
C MET A 60 9.53 8.12 7.68
#